data_AF-A0A842ULR0-F1
#
_entry.id   AF-A0A842ULR0-F1
#
_cell.length_a   1.000
_cell.length_b   1.000
_cell.length_c   1.000
_cell.angle_alpha   90.00
_cell.angle_beta   90.00
_cell.angle_gamma   90.00
#
_symmetry.space_group_name_H-M   'P 1'
#
loop_
_entity.id
_entity.type
_entity.pdbx_description
1 polymer ?
#
loop_
_entity_poly.entity_id
_entity_poly.type
_entity_poly.pdbx_seq_one_letter_code
_entity_poly.pdbx_strand_id
1 'polypeptide(L)'
;MEKIGELKYGPFTTTVNVTKDVKVFFENGEVNDLIEGINSKEWYQSWLLKYLDKNTDGLPDEEFGKDFELIYTGIIENPEDYQEVDEIIENFGIDKERFIFDGSKTIFQKDPSKTKFWVRWIVVRKQN
;
A
#
# COMPACT_ATOMS: atom_id res chain seq x y z
N MET A 1 9.33 -3.38 -9.67
CA MET A 1 7.98 -3.46 -9.08
C MET A 1 7.05 -4.06 -10.10
N GLU A 2 6.00 -4.74 -9.66
CA GLU A 2 5.02 -5.36 -10.55
C GLU A 2 3.60 -4.99 -10.13
N LYS A 3 2.75 -4.64 -11.11
CA LYS A 3 1.33 -4.35 -10.88
C LYS A 3 0.59 -5.65 -10.62
N ILE A 4 -0.09 -5.73 -9.49
CA ILE A 4 -0.95 -6.87 -9.14
C ILE A 4 -2.43 -6.52 -9.28
N GLY A 5 -2.79 -5.23 -9.29
CA GLY A 5 -4.19 -4.84 -9.45
C GLY A 5 -4.43 -3.34 -9.38
N GLU A 6 -5.69 -2.98 -9.17
CA GLU A 6 -6.15 -1.61 -9.21
C GLU A 6 -7.37 -1.44 -8.29
N LEU A 7 -7.36 -0.38 -7.49
CA LEU A 7 -8.50 0.04 -6.68
C LEU A 7 -9.12 1.28 -7.33
N LYS A 8 -10.45 1.37 -7.29
CA LYS A 8 -11.20 2.51 -7.82
C LYS A 8 -12.20 3.00 -6.79
N TYR A 9 -12.29 4.32 -6.64
CA TYR A 9 -13.31 4.95 -5.81
C TYR A 9 -13.65 6.34 -6.36
N GLY A 10 -14.83 6.47 -6.97
CA GLY A 10 -15.25 7.72 -7.60
C GLY A 10 -14.22 8.19 -8.65
N PRO A 11 -13.66 9.41 -8.53
CA PRO A 11 -12.67 9.93 -9.47
C PRO A 11 -11.25 9.37 -9.24
N PHE A 12 -11.03 8.66 -8.14
CA PHE A 12 -9.69 8.21 -7.72
C PHE A 12 -9.33 6.84 -8.28
N THR A 13 -8.06 6.70 -8.67
CA THR A 13 -7.47 5.43 -9.11
C THR A 13 -6.18 5.15 -8.35
N THR A 14 -6.06 3.96 -7.76
CA THR A 14 -4.83 3.52 -7.11
C THR A 14 -4.35 2.24 -7.79
N THR A 15 -3.18 2.30 -8.41
CA THR A 15 -2.51 1.08 -8.90
C THR A 15 -1.85 0.37 -7.72
N VAL A 16 -2.10 -0.93 -7.60
CA VAL A 16 -1.51 -1.75 -6.54
C VAL A 16 -0.30 -2.48 -7.10
N ASN A 17 0.86 -2.20 -6.54
CA ASN A 17 2.15 -2.77 -6.92
C ASN A 17 2.76 -3.54 -5.76
N VAL A 18 3.64 -4.49 -6.09
CA VAL A 18 4.46 -5.23 -5.11
C VAL A 18 5.92 -5.21 -5.52
N THR A 19 6.81 -5.28 -4.53
CA THR A 19 8.22 -5.60 -4.74
C THR A 19 8.40 -7.09 -5.02
N LYS A 20 9.57 -7.48 -5.54
CA LYS A 20 9.83 -8.85 -6.01
C LYS A 20 9.83 -9.84 -4.85
N ASP A 21 10.47 -9.48 -3.75
CA ASP A 21 10.53 -10.23 -2.49
C ASP A 21 9.14 -10.46 -1.90
N VAL A 22 8.32 -9.42 -1.83
CA VAL A 22 6.93 -9.49 -1.37
C VAL A 22 6.09 -10.38 -2.28
N LYS A 23 6.26 -10.27 -3.61
CA LYS A 23 5.59 -11.15 -4.58
C LYS A 23 5.94 -12.62 -4.34
N VAL A 24 7.24 -12.93 -4.23
CA VAL A 24 7.73 -14.29 -3.97
C VAL A 24 7.18 -14.82 -2.65
N PHE A 25 7.09 -13.98 -1.62
CA PHE A 25 6.46 -14.37 -0.34
C PHE A 25 5.00 -14.80 -0.53
N PHE A 26 4.21 -14.07 -1.32
CA PHE A 26 2.81 -14.42 -1.59
C PHE A 26 2.61 -15.60 -2.53
N GLU A 27 3.52 -15.82 -3.48
CA GLU A 27 3.45 -16.99 -4.36
C GLU A 27 3.80 -18.28 -3.61
N ASN A 28 4.73 -18.20 -2.66
CA ASN A 28 5.21 -19.35 -1.88
C ASN A 28 4.34 -19.67 -0.66
N GLY A 29 3.83 -18.64 0.01
CA GLY A 29 2.90 -18.80 1.12
C GLY A 29 1.49 -18.84 0.56
N GLU A 30 0.72 -19.89 0.87
CA GLU A 30 -0.71 -19.90 0.59
C GLU A 30 -1.42 -18.79 1.41
N VAL A 31 -1.30 -17.56 0.96
CA VAL A 31 -1.75 -16.35 1.62
C VAL A 31 -2.99 -15.86 0.90
N ASN A 32 -3.94 -15.27 1.63
CA ASN A 32 -5.12 -14.65 1.02
C ASN A 32 -4.69 -13.54 0.05
N ASP A 33 -5.30 -13.48 -1.12
CA ASP A 33 -5.02 -12.49 -2.15
C ASP A 33 -5.06 -11.08 -1.54
N LEU A 34 -3.94 -10.36 -1.64
CA LEU A 34 -3.79 -9.03 -1.08
C LEU A 34 -4.88 -8.08 -1.57
N ILE A 35 -5.28 -8.21 -2.84
CA ILE A 35 -6.25 -7.30 -3.45
C ILE A 35 -7.66 -7.68 -3.05
N GLU A 36 -8.00 -8.97 -3.04
CA GLU A 36 -9.33 -9.41 -2.57
C GLU A 36 -9.59 -9.00 -1.12
N GLY A 37 -8.53 -8.92 -0.31
CA GLY A 37 -8.59 -8.43 1.06
C GLY A 37 -8.74 -6.92 1.21
N ILE A 38 -8.71 -6.11 0.14
CA ILE A 38 -8.85 -4.65 0.19
C ILE A 38 -10.22 -4.26 -0.34
N ASN A 39 -11.14 -3.96 0.57
CA ASN A 39 -12.36 -3.24 0.21
C ASN A 39 -11.96 -1.83 -0.22
N SER A 40 -12.07 -1.52 -1.53
CA SER A 40 -11.66 -0.23 -2.09
C SER A 40 -12.29 0.94 -1.32
N LYS A 41 -13.61 0.91 -1.08
CA LYS A 41 -14.30 1.99 -0.38
C LYS A 41 -13.74 2.21 1.03
N GLU A 42 -13.63 1.15 1.81
CA GLU A 42 -13.10 1.24 3.17
C GLU A 42 -11.64 1.70 3.16
N TRP A 43 -10.84 1.23 2.21
CA TRP A 43 -9.45 1.62 2.07
C TRP A 43 -9.30 3.12 1.80
N TYR A 44 -10.04 3.64 0.81
CA TYR A 44 -10.04 5.06 0.50
C TYR A 44 -10.51 5.89 1.69
N GLN A 45 -11.65 5.53 2.30
CA GLN A 45 -12.23 6.32 3.39
C GLN A 45 -11.39 6.30 4.67
N SER A 46 -10.83 5.15 5.04
CA SER A 46 -10.10 4.99 6.30
C SER A 46 -8.63 5.42 6.22
N TRP A 47 -8.01 5.29 5.04
CA TRP A 47 -6.56 5.46 4.88
C TRP A 47 -6.18 6.59 3.95
N LEU A 48 -6.74 6.70 2.75
CA LEU A 48 -6.28 7.71 1.79
C LEU A 48 -6.94 9.08 2.01
N LEU A 49 -8.27 9.13 2.00
CA LEU A 49 -9.04 10.37 2.12
C LEU A 49 -8.86 11.07 3.46
N LYS A 50 -8.53 10.33 4.53
CA LYS A 50 -8.16 10.95 5.81
C LYS A 50 -6.96 11.90 5.71
N TYR A 51 -6.05 11.67 4.76
CA TYR A 51 -4.88 12.51 4.52
C TYR A 51 -5.13 13.55 3.44
N LEU A 52 -5.87 13.18 2.40
CA LEU A 52 -6.09 14.02 1.23
C LEU A 52 -7.27 15.00 1.38
N ASP A 53 -8.39 14.53 1.94
CA ASP A 53 -9.66 15.24 1.98
C ASP A 53 -9.90 15.87 3.36
N LYS A 54 -9.12 16.91 3.66
CA LYS A 54 -9.21 17.66 4.94
C LYS A 54 -10.55 18.38 5.11
N ASN A 55 -11.25 18.66 4.01
CA ASN A 55 -12.51 19.39 3.99
C ASN A 55 -13.74 18.46 3.88
N THR A 56 -13.53 17.15 3.72
CA THR A 56 -14.55 16.10 3.59
C THR A 56 -15.50 16.28 2.42
N ASP A 57 -15.04 16.91 1.32
CA ASP A 57 -15.85 17.18 0.13
C ASP A 57 -15.83 16.04 -0.90
N GLY A 58 -14.95 15.05 -0.72
CA GLY A 58 -14.80 13.88 -1.58
C GLY A 58 -14.19 14.18 -2.95
N LEU A 59 -13.57 15.34 -3.14
CA LEU A 59 -12.97 15.76 -4.41
C LEU A 59 -11.44 15.61 -4.40
N PRO A 60 -10.81 15.41 -5.57
CA PRO A 60 -9.35 15.46 -5.68
C PRO A 60 -8.81 16.85 -5.32
N ASP A 61 -7.83 16.89 -4.43
CA ASP A 61 -7.08 18.10 -4.10
C ASP A 61 -6.11 18.47 -5.23
N GLU A 62 -5.93 19.76 -5.52
CA GLU A 62 -5.01 20.22 -6.58
C GLU A 62 -3.55 19.80 -6.30
N GLU A 63 -3.15 19.76 -5.03
CA GLU A 63 -1.83 19.32 -4.59
C GLU A 63 -1.66 17.82 -4.78
N PHE A 64 -2.63 17.01 -4.38
CA PHE A 64 -2.46 15.54 -4.34
C PHE A 64 -2.93 14.80 -5.59
N GLY A 65 -3.79 15.41 -6.41
CA GLY A 65 -4.34 14.80 -7.61
C GLY A 65 -5.29 13.62 -7.33
N LYS A 66 -5.48 12.76 -8.32
CA LYS A 66 -6.46 11.65 -8.26
C LYS A 66 -5.88 10.24 -8.48
N ASP A 67 -4.62 10.16 -8.87
CA ASP A 67 -3.97 8.92 -9.32
C ASP A 67 -2.79 8.58 -8.39
N PHE A 68 -2.81 7.37 -7.83
CA PHE A 68 -1.87 6.93 -6.80
C PHE A 68 -1.28 5.56 -7.07
N GLU A 69 -0.22 5.23 -6.35
CA GLU A 69 0.30 3.87 -6.21
C GLU A 69 0.29 3.45 -4.75
N LEU A 70 -0.30 2.29 -4.48
CA LEU A 70 -0.10 1.54 -3.26
C LEU A 70 0.96 0.49 -3.54
N ILE A 71 2.09 0.57 -2.86
CA ILE A 71 3.23 -0.32 -3.08
C ILE A 71 3.42 -1.14 -1.82
N TYR A 72 3.30 -2.46 -1.90
CA TYR A 72 3.75 -3.35 -0.84
C TYR A 72 5.26 -3.57 -0.98
N THR A 73 6.02 -3.18 0.04
CA THR A 73 7.47 -2.98 -0.06
C THR A 73 8.32 -3.90 0.80
N GLY A 74 7.74 -4.61 1.76
CA GLY A 74 8.51 -5.51 2.62
C GLY A 74 7.64 -6.40 3.49
N ILE A 75 8.24 -7.47 3.99
CA ILE A 75 7.65 -8.40 4.95
C ILE A 75 8.31 -8.15 6.30
N ILE A 76 7.48 -7.95 7.32
CA ILE A 76 7.90 -7.70 8.69
C ILE A 76 7.52 -8.95 9.48
N GLU A 77 8.53 -9.68 9.96
CA GLU A 77 8.33 -10.83 10.85
C GLU A 77 8.38 -10.37 12.31
N ASN A 78 9.31 -9.46 12.62
CA ASN A 78 9.48 -8.86 13.95
C ASN A 78 9.39 -7.34 13.86
N PRO A 79 8.91 -6.65 14.91
CA PRO A 79 8.85 -5.19 14.93
C PRO A 79 10.20 -4.49 14.70
N GLU A 80 11.33 -5.13 15.04
CA GLU A 80 12.67 -4.63 14.75
C GLU A 80 13.08 -4.68 13.26
N ASP A 81 12.40 -5.47 12.43
CA ASP A 81 12.64 -5.56 10.99
C ASP A 81 12.03 -4.39 10.21
N TYR A 82 11.47 -3.41 10.91
CA TYR A 82 10.77 -2.29 10.32
C TYR A 82 11.76 -1.34 9.61
N GLN A 83 11.73 -1.37 8.29
CA GLN A 83 12.53 -0.44 7.50
C GLN A 83 11.97 0.99 7.60
N GLU A 84 12.86 1.94 7.87
CA GLU A 84 12.53 3.37 7.91
C GLU A 84 12.05 3.88 6.55
N VAL A 85 11.10 4.81 6.56
CA VAL A 85 10.48 5.33 5.33
C VAL A 85 11.50 6.01 4.42
N ASP A 86 12.45 6.75 4.99
CA ASP A 86 13.48 7.44 4.21
C ASP A 86 14.38 6.45 3.44
N GLU A 87 14.70 5.29 4.04
CA GLU A 87 15.45 4.23 3.35
C GLU A 87 14.64 3.56 2.24
N ILE A 88 13.33 3.35 2.46
CA ILE A 88 12.41 2.84 1.43
C ILE A 88 12.39 3.81 0.24
N ILE A 89 12.23 5.10 0.51
CA ILE A 89 12.20 6.15 -0.51
C ILE A 89 13.49 6.15 -1.33
N GLU A 90 14.66 6.09 -0.67
CA GLU A 90 15.97 6.02 -1.33
C GLU A 90 16.12 4.76 -2.18
N ASN A 91 15.83 3.58 -1.61
CA ASN A 91 15.98 2.29 -2.28
C ASN A 91 15.11 2.17 -3.55
N PHE A 92 13.92 2.75 -3.53
CA PHE A 92 12.99 2.69 -4.66
C PHE A 92 13.07 3.91 -5.58
N GLY A 93 13.94 4.89 -5.29
CA GLY A 93 14.07 6.12 -6.06
C GLY A 93 12.76 6.93 -6.09
N ILE A 94 12.00 6.88 -4.99
CA ILE A 94 10.77 7.64 -4.84
C ILE A 94 11.16 9.07 -4.44
N ASP A 95 10.49 10.06 -5.01
CA ASP A 95 10.64 11.44 -4.55
C ASP A 95 9.88 11.60 -3.23
N LYS A 96 10.55 12.14 -2.20
CA LYS A 96 9.95 12.38 -0.88
C LYS A 96 8.71 13.27 -0.95
N GLU A 97 8.64 14.20 -1.91
CA GLU A 97 7.46 15.05 -2.11
C GLU A 97 6.24 14.28 -2.65
N ARG A 98 6.45 13.09 -3.22
CA ARG A 98 5.37 12.23 -3.73
C ARG A 98 4.85 11.26 -2.68
N PHE A 99 5.58 11.08 -1.59
CA PHE A 99 5.16 10.21 -0.50
C PHE A 99 3.98 10.83 0.25
N ILE A 100 2.91 10.05 0.44
CA ILE A 100 1.72 10.52 1.14
C ILE A 100 1.69 9.97 2.56
N PHE A 101 1.79 8.63 2.70
CA PHE A 101 1.89 7.93 3.98
C PHE A 101 2.26 6.46 3.77
N ASP A 102 2.53 5.80 4.89
CA ASP A 102 2.88 4.40 4.98
C ASP A 102 2.01 3.68 6.02
N GLY A 103 2.02 2.35 5.96
CA GLY A 103 1.38 1.53 6.98
C GLY A 103 1.83 0.08 6.89
N SER A 104 1.20 -0.77 7.71
CA SER A 104 1.38 -2.21 7.63
C SER A 104 0.03 -2.90 7.75
N LYS A 105 -0.11 -4.05 7.11
CA LYS A 105 -1.31 -4.89 7.20
C LYS A 105 -0.91 -6.27 7.68
N THR A 106 -1.62 -6.78 8.68
CA THR A 106 -1.44 -8.16 9.14
C THR A 106 -1.91 -9.12 8.06
N ILE A 107 -1.07 -10.10 7.78
CA ILE A 107 -1.32 -11.16 6.80
C ILE A 107 -1.34 -12.49 7.54
N PHE A 108 -2.38 -13.27 7.26
CA PHE A 108 -2.56 -14.61 7.80
C PHE A 108 -2.21 -15.62 6.73
N GLN A 109 -1.38 -16.60 7.09
CA GLN A 109 -1.28 -17.81 6.28
C GLN A 109 -2.62 -18.57 6.32
N LYS A 110 -2.95 -19.32 5.27
CA LYS A 110 -4.16 -20.18 5.23
C LYS A 110 -4.24 -21.14 6.41
N ASP A 111 -3.10 -21.56 6.95
CA ASP A 111 -3.03 -22.30 8.21
C ASP A 111 -3.04 -21.31 9.41
N PRO A 112 -4.16 -21.20 10.14
CA PRO A 112 -4.30 -20.26 11.25
C PRO A 112 -3.46 -20.62 12.48
N SER A 113 -2.82 -21.78 12.51
CA SER A 113 -1.89 -22.20 13.57
C SER A 113 -0.48 -21.62 13.41
N LYS A 114 -0.17 -21.02 12.24
CA LYS A 114 1.14 -20.45 11.93
C LYS A 114 1.21 -18.94 12.14
N THR A 115 2.45 -18.46 12.22
CA THR A 115 2.87 -17.09 12.54
C THR A 115 2.08 -16.02 11.76
N LYS A 116 1.81 -14.90 12.44
CA LYS A 116 1.29 -13.67 11.83
C LYS A 116 2.46 -12.92 11.22
N PHE A 117 2.34 -12.55 9.96
CA PHE A 117 3.30 -11.66 9.31
C PHE A 117 2.63 -10.30 9.11
N TRP A 118 3.42 -9.25 8.97
CA TRP A 118 2.92 -7.97 8.47
C TRP A 118 3.54 -7.68 7.12
N VAL A 119 2.73 -7.19 6.20
CA VAL A 119 3.24 -6.63 4.95
C VAL A 119 3.27 -5.11 5.10
N ARG A 120 4.45 -4.54 4.86
CA ARG A 120 4.68 -3.10 4.77
C ARG A 120 4.11 -2.59 3.46
N TRP A 121 3.47 -1.42 3.50
CA TRP A 121 3.07 -0.72 2.30
C TRP A 121 3.23 0.79 2.43
N ILE A 122 3.35 1.45 1.28
CA ILE A 122 3.42 2.90 1.14
C ILE A 122 2.44 3.37 0.07
N VAL A 123 2.00 4.63 0.18
CA VAL A 123 1.22 5.32 -0.83
C VAL A 123 2.00 6.48 -1.40
N VAL A 124 2.05 6.54 -2.73
CA VAL A 124 2.72 7.61 -3.47
C VAL A 124 1.81 8.20 -4.54
N ARG A 125 1.97 9.49 -4.82
CA ARG A 125 1.30 10.17 -5.94
C ARG A 125 1.89 9.72 -7.27
N LYS A 126 1.05 9.41 -8.26
CA LYS A 126 1.50 9.25 -9.66
C LYS A 126 1.71 10.62 -10.30
N GLN A 127 2.77 10.77 -11.08
CA GLN A 127 2.85 11.89 -12.03
C GLN A 127 2.08 11.49 -13.30
N ASN A 128 1.35 12.46 -13.85
CA ASN A 128 0.87 12.40 -15.23
C ASN A 128 2.00 12.75 -16.19
#